data_AF-A0A968U4F0-F1
#
_entry.id   AF-A0A968U4F0-F1
#
_cell.length_a   1.000
_cell.length_b   1.000
_cell.length_c   1.000
_cell.angle_alpha   90.00
_cell.angle_beta   90.00
_cell.angle_gamma   90.00
#
_symmetry.space_group_name_H-M   'P 1'
#
loop_
_entity.id
_entity.type
_entity.pdbx_description
1 polymer ?
#
loop_
_entity_poly.entity_id
_entity_poly.type
_entity_poly.pdbx_seq_one_letter_code
_entity_poly.pdbx_strand_id
1 'polypeptide(L)'
;MPRPHEFNQLLAHLCSSDSGPVAITAALAGVGGFGKTTLAKAICHDARVQAAFPAGVLWVEVGQEPGNLIGKLEDLVLHLTGAR
;
A
#
# COMPACT_ATOMS: atom_id res chain seq x y z
N MET A 1 12.94 14.25 -4.56
CA MET A 1 12.21 15.43 -4.04
C MET A 1 11.15 14.94 -3.05
N PRO A 2 11.11 15.45 -1.82
CA PRO A 2 10.04 15.14 -0.86
C PRO A 2 8.68 15.67 -1.35
N ARG A 3 7.61 14.92 -1.08
CA ARG A 3 6.21 15.21 -1.48
C ARG A 3 5.31 15.35 -0.25
N PRO A 4 5.48 16.39 0.56
CA PRO A 4 4.83 16.49 1.86
C PRO A 4 3.30 16.59 1.76
N HIS A 5 2.77 17.20 0.70
CA HIS A 5 1.31 17.34 0.53
C HIS A 5 0.65 15.99 0.25
N GLU A 6 1.12 15.26 -0.76
CA GLU A 6 0.57 13.94 -1.10
C GLU A 6 0.80 12.92 0.01
N PHE A 7 1.95 12.99 0.68
CA PHE A 7 2.25 12.16 1.85
C PHE A 7 1.22 12.35 2.96
N ASN A 8 0.96 13.61 3.34
CA ASN A 8 0.01 13.93 4.42
C ASN A 8 -1.44 13.59 4.04
N GLN A 9 -1.84 13.78 2.78
CA GLN A 9 -3.16 13.37 2.30
C GLN A 9 -3.36 11.86 2.40
N LEU A 10 -2.39 11.07 1.93
CA LEU A 10 -2.47 9.62 1.97
C LEU A 10 -2.50 9.10 3.42
N LEU A 11 -1.73 9.71 4.32
CA LEU A 11 -1.78 9.39 5.74
C LEU A 11 -3.13 9.69 6.37
N ALA A 12 -3.73 10.84 6.06
CA ALA A 12 -5.04 11.20 6.58
C ALA A 12 -6.11 10.20 6.15
N HIS A 13 -6.04 9.69 4.91
CA HIS A 13 -6.96 8.66 4.42
C HIS A 13 -6.71 7.28 5.01
N LEU A 14 -5.44 6.89 5.22
CA LEU A 14 -5.11 5.59 5.81
C LEU A 14 -5.43 5.52 7.30
N CYS A 15 -5.27 6.63 8.02
CA CYS A 15 -5.45 6.70 9.47
C CYS A 15 -6.80 7.33 9.89
N SER A 16 -7.73 7.56 8.95
CA SER A 16 -9.07 8.03 9.29
C SER A 16 -9.84 6.95 10.05
N SER A 17 -10.64 7.36 11.04
CA SER A 17 -11.34 6.47 11.98
C SER A 17 -12.46 5.62 11.37
N ASP A 18 -12.80 5.82 10.11
CA ASP A 18 -13.78 4.98 9.39
C ASP A 18 -13.19 3.58 9.18
N SER A 19 -13.63 2.63 10.00
CA SER A 19 -13.10 1.25 10.10
C SER A 19 -13.49 0.34 8.93
N GLY A 20 -13.79 0.90 7.76
CA GLY A 20 -14.08 0.16 6.54
C GLY A 20 -12.82 -0.14 5.72
N PRO A 21 -12.88 -1.10 4.78
CA PRO A 21 -11.80 -1.31 3.82
C PRO A 21 -11.53 -0.03 3.04
N VAL A 22 -10.40 0.64 3.33
CA VAL A 22 -9.97 1.82 2.58
C VAL A 22 -9.22 1.36 1.35
N ALA A 23 -9.91 1.23 0.22
CA ALA A 23 -9.27 1.13 -1.08
C ALA A 23 -8.75 2.52 -1.47
N ILE A 24 -7.49 2.83 -1.13
CA ILE A 24 -6.83 4.01 -1.69
C ILE A 24 -6.44 3.69 -3.12
N THR A 25 -7.41 3.83 -4.03
CA THR A 25 -7.19 3.87 -5.48
C THR A 25 -6.60 5.21 -5.91
N ALA A 26 -5.80 5.84 -5.04
CA ALA A 26 -4.81 6.78 -5.50
C ALA A 26 -3.81 5.95 -6.30
N ALA A 27 -4.17 5.71 -7.56
CA ALA A 27 -3.19 5.75 -8.60
C ALA A 27 -2.36 6.98 -8.25
N LEU A 28 -1.17 6.75 -7.73
CA LEU A 28 -0.08 7.64 -8.01
C LEU A 28 0.00 7.59 -9.55
N ALA A 29 -0.85 8.36 -10.19
CA ALA A 29 -0.99 8.50 -11.61
C ALA A 29 -0.08 9.67 -11.94
N GLY A 30 0.88 9.39 -12.79
CA GLY A 30 1.90 10.34 -13.15
C GLY A 30 2.92 9.64 -14.01
N VAL A 31 3.67 10.41 -14.77
CA VAL A 31 4.71 9.91 -15.66
C VAL A 31 5.65 8.97 -14.88
N GLY A 32 6.21 7.97 -15.58
CA GLY A 32 7.26 7.12 -15.03
C GLY A 32 8.38 7.94 -14.38
N GLY A 33 8.98 7.45 -13.30
CA GLY A 33 10.10 8.13 -12.64
C GLY A 33 9.74 9.21 -11.61
N PHE A 34 8.46 9.56 -11.45
CA PHE A 34 8.04 10.62 -10.51
C PHE A 34 8.09 10.24 -9.00
N GLY A 35 8.66 9.10 -8.61
CA GLY A 35 8.85 8.74 -7.20
C GLY A 35 7.60 8.21 -6.50
N LYS A 36 6.69 7.61 -7.28
CA LYS A 36 5.37 7.15 -6.83
C LYS A 36 5.48 5.94 -5.91
N THR A 37 6.17 4.90 -6.39
CA THR A 37 6.57 3.75 -5.58
C THR A 37 7.37 4.16 -4.35
N THR A 38 8.23 5.17 -4.47
CA THR A 38 9.00 5.71 -3.34
C THR A 38 8.09 6.33 -2.28
N LEU A 39 7.08 7.11 -2.68
CA LEU A 39 6.11 7.69 -1.75
C LEU A 39 5.30 6.63 -1.02
N ALA A 40 4.78 5.64 -1.76
CA ALA A 40 4.02 4.53 -1.19
C ALA A 40 4.87 3.72 -0.19
N LYS A 41 6.12 3.40 -0.54
CA LYS A 41 7.06 2.75 0.38
C LYS A 41 7.32 3.60 1.63
N ALA A 42 7.52 4.92 1.49
CA ALA A 42 7.73 5.80 2.64
C ALA A 42 6.53 5.81 3.60
N ILE A 43 5.30 5.79 3.07
CA ILE A 43 4.07 5.73 3.87
C ILE A 43 3.97 4.41 4.62
N CYS A 44 4.29 3.28 3.99
CA CYS A 44 4.29 1.97 4.67
C CYS A 44 5.22 1.92 5.89
N HIS A 45 6.28 2.73 5.93
CA HIS A 45 7.22 2.79 7.06
C HIS A 45 6.88 3.89 8.09
N ASP A 46 5.81 4.67 7.89
CA ASP A 46 5.41 5.71 8.84
C ASP A 46 4.81 5.08 10.11
N ALA A 47 5.25 5.55 11.28
CA ALA A 47 4.82 5.01 12.57
C ALA A 47 3.30 5.09 12.79
N ARG A 48 2.62 6.09 12.23
CA ARG A 48 1.16 6.22 12.32
C ARG A 48 0.45 5.15 11.51
N VAL A 49 1.00 4.77 10.36
CA VAL A 49 0.47 3.67 9.55
C VAL A 49 0.70 2.35 10.29
N GLN A 50 1.89 2.12 10.83
CA GLN A 50 2.15 0.92 11.63
C GLN A 50 1.23 0.81 12.85
N ALA A 51 0.90 1.94 13.49
CA ALA A 51 -0.06 1.96 14.60
C ALA A 51 -1.51 1.69 14.14
N ALA A 52 -1.92 2.19 12.96
CA ALA A 52 -3.24 1.96 12.39
C ALA A 52 -3.43 0.53 11.84
N PHE A 53 -2.33 -0.10 11.38
CA PHE A 53 -2.31 -1.45 10.80
C PHE A 53 -1.36 -2.35 11.60
N PRO A 54 -1.71 -2.75 12.84
CA PRO A 54 -0.82 -3.50 13.73
C PRO A 54 -0.50 -4.92 13.22
N ALA A 55 -1.33 -5.48 12.33
CA ALA A 55 -1.06 -6.74 11.64
C ALA A 55 0.01 -6.61 10.53
N GLY A 56 0.47 -5.39 10.25
CA GLY A 56 1.45 -5.08 9.21
C GLY A 56 0.83 -4.71 7.87
N VAL A 57 1.71 -4.39 6.92
CA VAL A 57 1.36 -3.99 5.56
C VAL A 57 2.01 -4.96 4.58
N LEU A 58 1.20 -5.55 3.71
CA LEU A 58 1.70 -6.38 2.61
C LEU A 58 1.94 -5.55 1.35
N TRP A 59 3.02 -5.89 0.63
CA TRP A 59 3.39 -5.25 -0.62
C TRP A 59 3.48 -6.27 -1.75
N VAL A 60 2.81 -6.00 -2.87
CA VAL A 60 2.91 -6.82 -4.08
C VAL A 60 3.01 -5.94 -5.32
N GLU A 61 3.91 -6.31 -6.23
CA GLU A 61 3.99 -5.72 -7.56
C GLU A 61 3.20 -6.59 -8.54
N VAL A 62 2.12 -6.01 -9.08
CA VAL A 62 1.21 -6.73 -9.98
C VAL A 62 1.74 -6.76 -11.43
N GLY A 63 2.52 -5.75 -11.84
CA GLY A 63 3.03 -5.64 -13.21
C GLY A 63 1.99 -5.12 -14.22
N GLN A 64 2.41 -4.88 -15.47
CA GLN A 64 1.52 -4.41 -16.55
C GLN A 64 0.59 -5.51 -17.07
N GLU A 65 1.04 -6.76 -17.03
CA GLU A 65 0.26 -7.95 -17.36
C GLU A 65 0.15 -8.80 -16.08
N PRO A 66 -0.90 -8.60 -15.27
CA PRO A 66 -1.04 -9.21 -13.95
C PRO A 66 -1.01 -10.74 -13.94
N GLY A 67 -1.33 -11.38 -15.07
CA GLY A 67 -1.61 -12.80 -15.12
C GLY A 67 -2.73 -13.18 -14.12
N ASN A 68 -2.49 -14.23 -13.33
CA ASN A 68 -3.41 -14.67 -12.28
C ASN A 68 -3.27 -13.81 -11.00
N LEU A 69 -4.09 -12.77 -10.90
CA LEU A 69 -4.10 -11.88 -9.72
C LEU A 69 -4.58 -12.59 -8.44
N ILE A 70 -5.51 -13.54 -8.56
CA ILE A 70 -6.00 -14.32 -7.42
C ILE A 70 -4.87 -15.17 -6.85
N GLY A 71 -4.10 -15.85 -7.71
CA GLY A 71 -2.91 -16.60 -7.28
C GLY A 71 -1.89 -15.73 -6.53
N LYS A 72 -1.67 -14.49 -6.98
CA LYS A 72 -0.80 -13.54 -6.26
C LYS A 72 -1.33 -13.16 -4.87
N LEU A 73 -2.65 -13.06 -4.70
CA LEU A 73 -3.27 -12.82 -3.39
C LEU A 73 -3.18 -14.05 -2.51
N GLU A 74 -3.40 -15.24 -3.06
CA GLU A 74 -3.25 -16.51 -2.36
C GLU A 74 -1.81 -16.68 -1.85
N ASP A 75 -0.80 -16.38 -2.65
CA ASP A 75 0.61 -16.41 -2.25
C ASP A 75 0.91 -15.49 -1.05
N LEU A 76 0.31 -14.30 -1.03
CA LEU A 76 0.44 -13.34 0.06
C LEU A 76 -0.22 -13.86 1.35
N VAL A 77 -1.43 -14.40 1.24
CA VAL A 77 -2.16 -14.98 2.38
C VAL A 77 -1.41 -16.19 2.94
N LEU A 78 -0.85 -17.03 2.06
CA LEU A 78 -0.04 -18.18 2.44
C LEU A 78 1.21 -17.75 3.22
N HIS A 79 1.90 -16.70 2.76
CA HIS A 79 3.08 -16.16 3.44
C HIS A 79 2.77 -15.63 4.85
N LEU A 80 1.61 -15.02 5.05
CA LEU A 80 1.19 -14.50 6.35
C LEU A 80 0.75 -15.59 7.32
N THR A 81 0.07 -16.62 6.81
CA THR A 81 -0.58 -17.65 7.63
C THR A 81 0.31 -18.85 7.90
N GLY A 82 1.35 -19.07 7.10
CA GLY A 82 2.25 -20.22 7.22
C GLY A 82 1.58 -21.58 6.92
N ALA A 83 0.32 -21.57 6.47
CA ALA A 83 -0.41 -22.78 6.13
C ALA A 83 -0.05 -23.21 4.71
N ARG A 84 0.47 -24.45 4.56
CA ARG A 84 0.39 -25.19 3.30
C ARG A 84 -0.86 -26.05 3.29
#